data_AF-A3UIS2-F1
#
_entry.id   AF-A3UIS2-F1
#
_cell.length_a   1.000
_cell.length_b   1.000
_cell.length_c   1.000
_cell.angle_alpha   90.00
_cell.angle_beta   90.00
_cell.angle_gamma   90.00
#
_symmetry.space_group_name_H-M   'P 1'
#
loop_
_entity.id
_entity.type
_entity.pdbx_description
1 polymer ?
#
loop_
_entity_poly.entity_id
_entity_poly.type
_entity_poly.pdbx_seq_one_letter_code
_entity_poly.pdbx_strand_id
1 'polypeptide(L)'
;MSDAALAHAPRGFVQRSEYDRLQRALDEALEKLAYFEAEAAAAHNHARRGPDEWALTATEAYLCRMLAAHERLTRRKAYSLWPGDETPSSKALDVHLTSIRRKLACFGLSIHNQHGRGWYFAPEERRFVLAALDGGPARYADPADGADAPAQRVRASVLYRRLLEALEDGPLQSEDLRRLANWSRLYGMVRSDLIAQGLVEMTRRDRAQIHTITEAGRTRLDALRKQDAPAAETEGRDGPL
;
A
#
# COMPACT_ATOMS: atom_id res chain seq x y z
N MET A 1 -56.89 -23.43 65.98
CA MET A 1 -55.54 -24.04 65.94
C MET A 1 -55.22 -24.34 64.49
N SER A 2 -54.07 -23.86 64.02
CA SER A 2 -53.38 -24.11 62.73
C SER A 2 -54.19 -23.77 61.46
N ASP A 3 -53.69 -23.00 60.51
CA ASP A 3 -52.42 -23.25 59.85
C ASP A 3 -51.90 -21.95 59.22
N ALA A 4 -50.92 -21.32 59.88
CA ALA A 4 -50.22 -20.14 59.40
C ALA A 4 -48.82 -20.57 58.95
N ALA A 5 -48.74 -21.20 57.78
CA ALA A 5 -47.50 -21.57 57.13
C ALA A 5 -47.43 -20.98 55.71
N LEU A 6 -47.62 -19.66 55.59
CA LEU A 6 -47.22 -18.93 54.40
C LEU A 6 -45.73 -18.60 54.53
N ALA A 7 -44.95 -19.48 53.92
CA ALA A 7 -43.49 -19.44 53.83
C ALA A 7 -42.97 -18.08 53.38
N HIS A 8 -42.16 -17.46 54.23
CA HIS A 8 -41.27 -16.35 53.87
C HIS A 8 -40.16 -16.86 52.93
N ALA A 9 -40.43 -16.92 51.63
CA ALA A 9 -39.35 -17.01 50.65
C ALA A 9 -38.58 -15.67 50.64
N PRO A 10 -37.24 -15.66 50.75
CA PRO A 10 -36.46 -14.43 50.79
C PRO A 10 -36.56 -13.71 49.44
N ARG A 11 -37.19 -12.52 49.44
CA ARG A 11 -37.43 -11.64 48.29
C ARG A 11 -36.18 -11.20 47.51
N GLY A 12 -34.97 -11.56 47.96
CA GLY A 12 -33.70 -11.21 47.33
C GLY A 12 -33.10 -12.25 46.37
N PHE A 13 -33.57 -13.50 46.37
CA PHE A 13 -32.98 -14.55 45.52
C PHE A 13 -33.52 -14.54 44.09
N VAL A 14 -34.78 -14.16 43.90
CA VAL A 14 -35.44 -14.13 42.57
C VAL A 14 -34.89 -12.99 41.69
N GLN A 15 -34.53 -11.84 42.30
CA GLN A 15 -33.98 -10.70 41.56
C GLN A 15 -32.58 -10.93 41.00
N ARG A 16 -31.71 -11.72 41.67
CA ARG A 16 -30.39 -12.08 41.12
C ARG A 16 -30.51 -13.05 39.96
N SER A 17 -31.44 -14.01 40.01
CA SER A 17 -31.63 -14.94 38.89
C SER A 17 -32.21 -14.29 37.64
N GLU A 18 -33.07 -13.28 37.80
CA GLU A 18 -33.58 -12.49 36.67
C GLU A 18 -32.50 -11.57 36.10
N TYR A 19 -31.70 -10.95 36.96
CA TYR A 19 -30.56 -10.14 36.53
C TYR A 19 -29.54 -10.96 35.73
N ASP A 20 -29.14 -12.14 36.21
CA ASP A 20 -28.19 -13.02 35.51
C ASP A 20 -28.75 -13.51 34.17
N ARG A 21 -30.06 -13.77 34.10
CA ARG A 21 -30.74 -14.16 32.85
C ARG A 21 -30.74 -13.00 31.84
N LEU A 22 -31.04 -11.79 32.30
CA LEU A 22 -31.03 -10.59 31.46
C LEU A 22 -29.61 -10.23 31.00
N GLN A 23 -28.60 -10.39 31.87
CA GLN A 23 -27.21 -10.15 31.52
C GLN A 23 -26.74 -11.12 30.42
N ARG A 24 -27.03 -12.43 30.55
CA ARG A 24 -26.69 -13.40 29.48
C ARG A 24 -27.41 -13.11 28.17
N ALA A 25 -28.69 -12.72 28.24
CA ALA A 25 -29.44 -12.35 27.04
C ALA A 25 -28.88 -11.09 26.37
N LEU A 26 -28.40 -10.12 27.16
CA LEU A 26 -27.73 -8.93 26.66
C LEU A 26 -26.39 -9.29 26.03
N ASP A 27 -25.58 -10.12 26.68
CA ASP A 27 -24.28 -10.57 26.16
C ASP A 27 -24.46 -11.35 24.85
N GLU A 28 -25.43 -12.28 24.76
CA GLU A 28 -25.77 -12.98 23.51
C GLU A 28 -26.27 -12.03 22.41
N ALA A 29 -27.06 -11.02 22.76
CA ALA A 29 -27.54 -10.04 21.81
C ALA A 29 -26.41 -9.17 21.27
N LEU A 30 -25.44 -8.79 22.13
CA LEU A 30 -24.25 -8.04 21.73
C LEU A 30 -23.33 -8.88 20.84
N GLU A 31 -23.13 -10.15 21.15
CA GLU A 31 -22.37 -11.05 20.27
C GLU A 31 -23.03 -11.23 18.91
N LYS A 32 -24.36 -11.39 18.87
CA LYS A 32 -25.12 -11.45 17.60
C LYS A 32 -25.04 -10.14 16.82
N LEU A 33 -25.14 -9.00 17.50
CA LEU A 33 -25.02 -7.70 16.85
C LEU A 33 -23.63 -7.53 16.25
N ALA A 34 -22.57 -7.85 17.00
CA ALA A 34 -21.19 -7.80 16.51
C ALA A 34 -20.97 -8.74 15.30
N TYR A 35 -21.60 -9.91 15.31
CA TYR A 35 -21.59 -10.83 14.17
C TYR A 35 -22.27 -10.21 12.94
N PHE A 36 -23.48 -9.67 13.07
CA PHE A 36 -24.20 -9.06 11.95
C PHE A 36 -23.54 -7.77 11.46
N GLU A 37 -22.93 -6.97 12.33
CA GLU A 37 -22.14 -5.80 11.94
C GLU A 37 -20.89 -6.22 11.16
N ALA A 38 -20.20 -7.29 11.59
CA ALA A 38 -19.07 -7.85 10.86
C ALA A 38 -19.48 -8.41 9.49
N GLU A 39 -20.63 -9.08 9.42
CA GLU A 39 -21.20 -9.64 8.19
C GLU A 39 -21.66 -8.54 7.23
N ALA A 40 -22.37 -7.52 7.72
CA ALA A 40 -22.79 -6.35 6.95
C ALA A 40 -21.58 -5.54 6.48
N ALA A 41 -20.56 -5.37 7.30
CA ALA A 41 -19.30 -4.77 6.91
C ALA A 41 -18.60 -5.61 5.83
N ALA A 42 -18.57 -6.94 5.96
CA ALA A 42 -18.00 -7.82 4.95
C ALA A 42 -18.74 -7.73 3.60
N ALA A 43 -20.08 -7.73 3.62
CA ALA A 43 -20.92 -7.58 2.43
C ALA A 43 -20.78 -6.19 1.79
N HIS A 44 -20.76 -5.13 2.59
CA HIS A 44 -20.54 -3.76 2.12
C HIS A 44 -19.13 -3.58 1.52
N ASN A 45 -18.12 -4.18 2.14
CA ASN A 45 -16.74 -4.17 1.66
C ASN A 45 -16.55 -5.01 0.38
N HIS A 46 -17.35 -6.05 0.17
CA HIS A 46 -17.33 -6.86 -1.05
C HIS A 46 -17.96 -6.12 -2.25
N ALA A 47 -18.93 -5.23 -2.00
CA ALA A 47 -19.60 -4.45 -3.04
C ALA A 47 -18.75 -3.29 -3.59
N ARG A 48 -17.81 -2.74 -2.81
CA ARG A 48 -16.92 -1.65 -3.24
C ARG A 48 -15.64 -2.20 -3.88
N ARG A 49 -15.58 -2.13 -5.22
CA ARG A 49 -14.39 -2.50 -6.01
C ARG A 49 -13.20 -1.52 -5.85
N GLY A 50 -13.34 -0.50 -5.00
CA GLY A 50 -12.38 0.60 -4.90
C GLY A 50 -12.53 1.57 -6.07
N PRO A 51 -11.53 2.43 -6.29
CA PRO A 51 -11.49 3.32 -7.45
C PRO A 51 -11.51 2.53 -8.76
N ASP A 52 -12.33 2.97 -9.72
CA ASP A 52 -12.47 2.30 -11.02
C ASP A 52 -11.13 2.23 -11.77
N GLU A 53 -10.26 3.22 -11.56
CA GLU A 53 -8.93 3.29 -12.15
C GLU A 53 -8.04 2.12 -11.75
N TRP A 54 -8.22 1.56 -10.56
CA TRP A 54 -7.42 0.42 -10.11
C TRP A 54 -7.82 -0.88 -10.79
N ALA A 55 -9.01 -0.91 -11.42
CA ALA A 55 -9.56 -2.05 -12.11
C ALA A 55 -9.52 -3.35 -11.25
N LEU A 56 -9.76 -3.24 -9.94
CA LEU A 56 -9.76 -4.39 -9.04
C LEU A 56 -11.05 -5.20 -9.19
N THR A 57 -10.94 -6.52 -9.09
CA THR A 57 -12.12 -7.37 -8.88
C THR A 57 -12.62 -7.20 -7.43
N ALA A 58 -13.84 -7.66 -7.13
CA ALA A 58 -14.38 -7.63 -5.78
C ALA A 58 -13.47 -8.34 -4.76
N THR A 59 -12.98 -9.55 -5.12
CA THR A 59 -12.03 -10.31 -4.29
C THR A 59 -10.70 -9.56 -4.10
N GLU A 60 -10.19 -8.92 -5.15
CA GLU A 60 -8.93 -8.16 -5.06
C GLU A 60 -9.08 -6.90 -4.19
N ALA A 61 -10.19 -6.17 -4.32
CA ALA A 61 -10.50 -5.02 -3.48
C ALA A 61 -10.65 -5.41 -2.01
N TYR A 62 -11.33 -6.53 -1.75
CA TYR A 62 -11.45 -7.10 -0.42
C TYR A 62 -10.08 -7.45 0.19
N LEU A 63 -9.21 -8.13 -0.57
CA LEU A 63 -7.85 -8.44 -0.13
C LEU A 63 -7.01 -7.17 0.10
N CYS A 64 -7.17 -6.13 -0.72
CA CYS A 64 -6.53 -4.83 -0.51
C CYS A 64 -6.97 -4.21 0.81
N ARG A 65 -8.28 -4.25 1.10
CA ARG A 65 -8.83 -3.73 2.36
C ARG A 65 -8.27 -4.48 3.56
N MET A 66 -8.18 -5.80 3.50
CA MET A 66 -7.56 -6.62 4.54
C MET A 66 -6.07 -6.30 4.74
N LEU A 67 -5.32 -6.17 3.64
CA LEU A 67 -3.90 -5.80 3.69
C LEU A 67 -3.70 -4.42 4.32
N ALA A 68 -4.60 -3.48 4.05
CA ALA A 68 -4.52 -2.13 4.59
C ALA A 68 -4.99 -2.06 6.06
N ALA A 69 -5.99 -2.85 6.44
CA ALA A 69 -6.53 -2.92 7.80
C ALA A 69 -5.55 -3.54 8.81
N HIS A 70 -4.59 -4.36 8.35
CA HIS A 70 -3.63 -5.02 9.22
C HIS A 70 -2.20 -4.53 9.00
N GLU A 71 -1.40 -4.48 10.06
CA GLU A 71 0.04 -4.22 9.93
C GLU A 71 0.71 -5.27 9.04
N ARG A 72 0.22 -6.52 9.14
CA ARG A 72 0.66 -7.63 8.30
C ARG A 72 -0.47 -8.61 8.09
N LEU A 73 -0.64 -9.03 6.85
CA LEU A 73 -1.54 -10.11 6.47
C LEU A 73 -0.75 -11.41 6.33
N THR A 74 -1.00 -12.35 7.25
CA THR A 74 -0.44 -13.70 7.16
C THR A 74 -1.30 -14.57 6.25
N ARG A 75 -0.72 -15.64 5.68
CA ARG A 75 -1.47 -16.60 4.86
C ARG A 75 -2.63 -17.23 5.61
N ARG A 76 -2.43 -17.63 6.88
CA ARG A 76 -3.49 -18.15 7.75
C ARG A 76 -4.65 -17.16 7.90
N LYS A 77 -4.33 -15.88 8.12
CA LYS A 77 -5.33 -14.82 8.28
C LYS A 77 -6.05 -14.49 6.97
N ALA A 78 -5.35 -14.59 5.84
CA ALA A 78 -5.95 -14.43 4.51
C ALA A 78 -6.99 -15.52 4.21
N TYR A 79 -6.71 -16.77 4.60
CA TYR A 79 -7.67 -17.87 4.42
C TYR A 79 -8.85 -17.80 5.36
N SER A 80 -8.63 -17.45 6.64
CA SER A 80 -9.72 -17.38 7.63
C SER A 80 -10.74 -16.28 7.34
N LEU A 81 -10.35 -15.27 6.56
CA LEU A 81 -11.19 -14.12 6.22
C LEU A 81 -11.49 -14.09 4.71
N TRP A 82 -11.24 -15.17 3.97
CA TRP A 82 -11.46 -15.16 2.53
C TRP A 82 -12.96 -14.93 2.21
N PRO A 83 -13.29 -14.09 1.22
CA PRO A 83 -14.68 -13.84 0.89
C PRO A 83 -15.29 -15.04 0.14
N GLY A 84 -16.46 -15.50 0.60
CA GLY A 84 -17.23 -16.61 0.03
C GLY A 84 -17.05 -17.95 0.75
N ASP A 85 -17.81 -18.95 0.33
CA ASP A 85 -17.88 -20.27 0.99
C ASP A 85 -16.72 -21.22 0.58
N GLU A 86 -16.03 -20.91 -0.51
CA GLU A 86 -14.91 -21.73 -0.99
C GLU A 86 -13.57 -21.25 -0.41
N THR A 87 -12.89 -22.15 0.30
CA THR A 87 -11.53 -21.90 0.74
C THR A 87 -10.62 -21.83 -0.48
N PRO A 88 -9.86 -20.73 -0.69
CA PRO A 88 -9.01 -20.59 -1.85
C PRO A 88 -7.89 -21.62 -1.81
N SER A 89 -7.54 -22.17 -2.98
CA SER A 89 -6.31 -22.94 -3.09
C SER A 89 -5.10 -22.08 -2.73
N SER A 90 -4.02 -22.71 -2.25
CA SER A 90 -2.79 -21.98 -1.89
C SER A 90 -2.26 -21.11 -3.03
N LYS A 91 -2.40 -21.61 -4.26
CA LYS A 91 -2.02 -20.93 -5.50
C LYS A 91 -2.91 -19.72 -5.81
N ALA A 92 -4.19 -19.76 -5.47
CA ALA A 92 -5.13 -18.68 -5.77
C ALA A 92 -4.75 -17.38 -5.05
N LEU A 93 -4.41 -17.45 -3.75
CA LEU A 93 -3.99 -16.26 -2.98
C LEU A 93 -2.77 -15.58 -3.60
N ASP A 94 -1.75 -16.35 -3.97
CA ASP A 94 -0.52 -15.80 -4.57
C ASP A 94 -0.79 -15.18 -5.95
N VAL A 95 -1.72 -15.74 -6.73
CA VAL A 95 -2.18 -15.18 -8.00
C VAL A 95 -2.87 -13.83 -7.80
N HIS A 96 -3.79 -13.74 -6.84
CA HIS A 96 -4.47 -12.47 -6.52
C HIS A 96 -3.49 -11.41 -6.04
N LEU A 97 -2.58 -11.73 -5.11
CA LEU A 97 -1.57 -10.78 -4.64
C LEU A 97 -0.63 -10.30 -5.76
N THR A 98 -0.28 -11.18 -6.69
CA THR A 98 0.52 -10.82 -7.87
C THR A 98 -0.24 -9.89 -8.81
N SER A 99 -1.53 -10.17 -9.05
CA SER A 99 -2.41 -9.31 -9.85
C SER A 99 -2.55 -7.92 -9.22
N ILE A 100 -2.84 -7.85 -7.91
CA ILE A 100 -2.97 -6.61 -7.17
C ILE A 100 -1.69 -5.78 -7.25
N ARG A 101 -0.52 -6.39 -6.98
CA ARG A 101 0.78 -5.69 -7.09
C ARG A 101 0.95 -5.01 -8.44
N ARG A 102 0.64 -5.72 -9.52
CA ARG A 102 0.77 -5.17 -10.88
C ARG A 102 -0.18 -4.00 -11.11
N LYS A 103 -1.43 -4.10 -10.64
CA LYS A 103 -2.45 -3.05 -10.79
C LYS A 103 -2.13 -1.83 -9.95
N LEU A 104 -1.67 -2.01 -8.72
CA LEU A 104 -1.41 -0.91 -7.79
C LEU A 104 -0.06 -0.20 -8.04
N ALA A 105 0.90 -0.86 -8.69
CA ALA A 105 2.23 -0.30 -8.94
C ALA A 105 2.21 1.01 -9.76
N CYS A 106 1.29 1.16 -10.73
CA CYS A 106 1.17 2.40 -11.51
C CYS A 106 0.58 3.57 -10.71
N PHE A 107 0.02 3.30 -9.53
CA PHE A 107 -0.49 4.29 -8.59
C PHE A 107 0.47 4.57 -7.44
N GLY A 108 1.72 4.09 -7.53
CA GLY A 108 2.75 4.34 -6.51
C GLY A 108 2.62 3.47 -5.26
N LEU A 109 1.74 2.47 -5.27
CA LEU A 109 1.48 1.59 -4.12
C LEU A 109 2.23 0.27 -4.26
N SER A 110 2.82 -0.20 -3.16
CA SER A 110 3.61 -1.43 -3.14
C SER A 110 3.16 -2.42 -2.06
N ILE A 111 2.77 -3.63 -2.46
CA ILE A 111 2.60 -4.74 -1.49
C ILE A 111 3.94 -5.41 -1.25
N HIS A 112 4.49 -5.18 -0.08
CA HIS A 112 5.71 -5.82 0.39
C HIS A 112 5.46 -7.27 0.84
N ASN A 113 6.51 -8.09 0.74
CA ASN A 113 6.51 -9.46 1.23
C ASN A 113 7.66 -9.63 2.22
N GLN A 114 7.38 -10.20 3.37
CA GLN A 114 8.39 -10.68 4.30
C GLN A 114 8.31 -12.20 4.38
N HIS A 115 9.36 -12.87 3.92
CA HIS A 115 9.39 -14.33 3.80
C HIS A 115 9.05 -15.01 5.14
N GLY A 116 8.14 -15.97 5.10
CA GLY A 116 7.61 -16.67 6.28
C GLY A 116 6.71 -15.85 7.21
N ARG A 117 6.54 -14.54 6.97
CA ARG A 117 5.76 -13.65 7.85
C ARG A 117 4.50 -13.09 7.19
N GLY A 118 4.49 -12.93 5.87
CA GLY A 118 3.32 -12.51 5.11
C GLY A 118 3.51 -11.18 4.37
N TRP A 119 2.41 -10.52 4.07
CA TRP A 119 2.36 -9.35 3.19
C TRP A 119 1.90 -8.11 3.92
N TYR A 120 2.34 -6.94 3.46
CA TYR A 120 1.99 -5.67 4.09
C TYR A 120 2.11 -4.50 3.11
N PHE A 121 1.36 -3.44 3.39
CA PHE A 121 1.60 -2.10 2.87
C PHE A 121 2.43 -1.30 3.89
N ALA A 122 3.18 -0.31 3.43
CA ALA A 122 3.81 0.65 4.32
C ALA A 122 2.73 1.41 5.15
N PRO A 123 3.04 1.91 6.36
CA PRO A 123 2.05 2.54 7.23
C PRO A 123 1.23 3.66 6.59
N GLU A 124 1.85 4.44 5.71
CA GLU A 124 1.23 5.56 4.99
C GLU A 124 0.33 5.07 3.86
N GLU A 125 0.82 4.11 3.07
CA GLU A 125 0.04 3.44 2.01
C GLU A 125 -1.22 2.78 2.58
N ARG A 126 -1.15 2.19 3.78
CA ARG A 126 -2.32 1.58 4.46
C ARG A 126 -3.46 2.58 4.62
N ARG A 127 -3.15 3.78 5.13
CA ARG A 127 -4.17 4.82 5.36
C ARG A 127 -4.77 5.29 4.05
N PHE A 128 -3.92 5.52 3.05
CA PHE A 128 -4.38 5.91 1.73
C PHE A 128 -5.24 4.84 1.06
N VAL A 129 -4.80 3.58 1.07
CA VAL A 129 -5.55 2.48 0.46
C VAL A 129 -6.94 2.36 1.09
N LEU A 130 -7.06 2.46 2.40
CA LEU A 130 -8.37 2.47 3.07
C LEU A 130 -9.23 3.65 2.60
N ALA A 131 -8.68 4.87 2.59
CA ALA A 131 -9.39 6.04 2.13
C ALA A 131 -9.84 5.93 0.67
N ALA A 132 -8.98 5.47 -0.23
CA ALA A 132 -9.27 5.26 -1.65
C ALA A 132 -10.36 4.22 -1.86
N LEU A 133 -10.31 3.09 -1.13
CA LEU A 133 -11.35 2.05 -1.18
C LEU A 133 -12.72 2.53 -0.65
N ASP A 134 -12.75 3.61 0.13
CA ASP A 134 -13.96 4.24 0.66
C ASP A 134 -14.48 5.41 -0.17
N GLY A 135 -13.93 5.63 -1.38
CA GLY A 135 -14.34 6.69 -2.30
C GLY A 135 -13.45 7.95 -2.23
N GLY A 136 -12.30 7.84 -1.58
CA GLY A 136 -11.25 8.86 -1.58
C GLY A 136 -10.45 8.90 -2.89
N PRO A 137 -9.32 9.65 -2.91
CA PRO A 137 -8.51 9.81 -4.12
C PRO A 137 -7.94 8.49 -4.63
N ALA A 138 -7.99 8.30 -5.96
CA ALA A 138 -7.51 7.08 -6.63
C ALA A 138 -5.98 7.01 -6.79
N ARG A 139 -5.28 8.13 -6.66
CA ARG A 139 -3.82 8.19 -6.87
C ARG A 139 -3.13 8.49 -5.56
N TYR A 140 -2.18 7.63 -5.19
CA TYR A 140 -1.39 7.88 -3.99
C TYR A 140 -0.52 9.10 -4.27
N ALA A 141 -0.85 10.22 -3.63
CA ALA A 141 0.07 11.32 -3.51
C ALA A 141 1.21 10.80 -2.64
N ASP A 142 2.40 10.78 -3.23
CA ASP A 142 3.62 10.27 -2.61
C ASP A 142 3.80 10.96 -1.24
N PRO A 143 4.30 10.31 -0.18
CA PRO A 143 4.87 11.01 0.98
C PRO A 143 5.88 12.11 0.60
N ALA A 144 6.39 12.11 -0.64
CA ALA A 144 7.06 13.25 -1.27
C ALA A 144 6.19 14.51 -1.52
N ASP A 145 4.94 14.53 -1.05
CA ASP A 145 4.05 15.69 -0.92
C ASP A 145 3.72 16.03 0.55
N GLY A 146 4.27 15.29 1.52
CA GLY A 146 4.22 15.57 2.97
C GLY A 146 5.33 16.52 3.44
N ALA A 147 5.51 16.71 4.75
CA ALA A 147 6.53 17.61 5.31
C ALA A 147 7.99 17.27 4.86
N ASP A 148 8.25 16.02 4.49
CA ASP A 148 9.54 15.53 3.97
C ASP A 148 9.66 15.60 2.43
N ALA A 149 8.63 16.13 1.75
CA ALA A 149 8.56 16.33 0.31
C ALA A 149 9.83 16.90 -0.33
N PRO A 150 10.41 17.99 0.20
CA PRO A 150 11.56 18.61 -0.44
C PRO A 150 12.77 17.67 -0.42
N ALA A 151 13.01 17.01 0.72
CA ALA A 151 14.14 16.11 0.87
C ALA A 151 14.02 14.85 0.00
N GLN A 152 12.80 14.32 -0.15
CA GLN A 152 12.55 13.18 -1.04
C GLN A 152 12.65 13.56 -2.51
N ARG A 153 12.14 14.73 -2.92
CA ARG A 153 12.31 15.26 -4.29
C ARG A 153 13.79 15.46 -4.62
N VAL A 154 14.57 16.03 -3.71
CA VAL A 154 16.03 16.17 -3.89
C VAL A 154 16.69 14.80 -4.04
N ARG A 155 16.38 13.83 -3.18
CA ARG A 155 16.92 12.46 -3.29
C ARG A 155 16.50 11.76 -4.59
N ALA A 156 15.26 11.97 -5.04
CA ALA A 156 14.75 11.43 -6.29
C ALA A 156 15.46 12.08 -7.49
N SER A 157 15.65 13.40 -7.49
CA SER A 157 16.42 14.11 -8.53
C SER A 157 17.87 13.66 -8.58
N VAL A 158 18.53 13.47 -7.43
CA VAL A 158 19.90 12.92 -7.37
C VAL A 158 19.95 11.50 -7.93
N LEU A 159 18.99 10.65 -7.56
CA LEU A 159 18.92 9.29 -8.08
C LEU A 159 18.63 9.27 -9.58
N TYR A 160 17.72 10.12 -10.05
CA TYR A 160 17.36 10.29 -11.45
C TYR A 160 18.59 10.65 -12.29
N ARG A 161 19.35 11.66 -11.85
CA ARG A 161 20.61 12.06 -12.49
C ARG A 161 21.62 10.90 -12.51
N ARG A 162 21.85 10.26 -11.36
CA ARG A 162 22.82 9.16 -11.23
C ARG A 162 22.49 7.97 -12.14
N LEU A 163 21.21 7.64 -12.31
CA LEU A 163 20.80 6.57 -13.22
C LEU A 163 21.03 6.94 -14.69
N LEU A 164 20.78 8.19 -15.09
CA LEU A 164 21.07 8.65 -16.44
C LEU A 164 22.57 8.69 -16.73
N GLU A 165 23.39 9.19 -15.79
CA GLU A 165 24.86 9.16 -15.92
C GLU A 165 25.38 7.73 -16.11
N ALA A 166 24.91 6.78 -15.30
CA ALA A 166 25.31 5.38 -15.43
C ALA A 166 24.89 4.73 -16.77
N LEU A 167 23.76 5.17 -17.34
CA LEU A 167 23.28 4.66 -18.64
C LEU A 167 23.93 5.35 -19.84
N GLU A 168 24.57 6.51 -19.64
CA GLU A 168 25.39 7.17 -20.65
C GLU A 168 26.65 6.36 -20.95
N ASP A 169 27.25 5.76 -19.92
CA ASP A 169 28.42 4.87 -20.04
C ASP A 169 28.10 3.55 -20.78
N GLY A 170 26.83 3.14 -20.80
CA GLY A 170 26.37 2.00 -21.58
C GLY A 170 25.07 1.35 -21.08
N PRO A 171 24.55 0.35 -21.80
CA PRO A 171 23.36 -0.37 -21.39
C PRO A 171 23.56 -1.15 -20.09
N LEU A 172 22.63 -1.04 -19.14
CA LEU A 172 22.71 -1.70 -17.84
C LEU A 172 21.53 -2.61 -17.58
N GLN A 173 21.75 -3.70 -16.84
CA GLN A 173 20.65 -4.57 -16.41
C GLN A 173 19.85 -3.93 -15.26
N SER A 174 18.58 -4.31 -15.13
CA SER A 174 17.72 -3.89 -14.00
C SER A 174 18.37 -4.09 -12.63
N GLU A 175 19.16 -5.16 -12.47
CA GLU A 175 19.84 -5.49 -11.21
C GLU A 175 21.02 -4.56 -10.93
N ASP A 176 21.81 -4.22 -11.95
CA ASP A 176 22.93 -3.29 -11.82
C ASP A 176 22.45 -1.87 -11.50
N LEU A 177 21.41 -1.39 -12.19
CA LEU A 177 20.78 -0.11 -11.86
C LEU A 177 20.22 -0.09 -10.44
N ARG A 178 19.65 -1.22 -9.99
CA ARG A 178 19.12 -1.33 -8.62
C ARG A 178 20.23 -1.28 -7.58
N ARG A 179 21.39 -1.90 -7.86
CA ARG A 179 22.59 -1.82 -7.01
C ARG A 179 23.14 -0.40 -6.97
N LEU A 180 23.21 0.30 -8.11
CA LEU A 180 23.61 1.71 -8.17
C LEU A 180 22.69 2.63 -7.36
N ALA A 181 21.40 2.31 -7.34
CA ALA A 181 20.43 2.99 -6.50
C ALA A 181 20.57 2.67 -5.00
N ASN A 182 21.57 1.87 -4.58
CA ASN A 182 21.75 1.37 -3.21
C ASN A 182 20.46 0.78 -2.63
N TRP A 183 19.69 0.06 -3.45
CA TRP A 183 18.38 -0.48 -3.04
C TRP A 183 17.39 0.57 -2.53
N SER A 184 17.57 1.83 -2.95
CA SER A 184 16.66 2.92 -2.60
C SER A 184 15.23 2.52 -2.95
N ARG A 185 14.32 2.78 -2.01
CA ARG A 185 12.88 2.57 -2.22
C ARG A 185 12.36 3.39 -3.41
N LEU A 186 13.05 4.47 -3.75
CA LEU A 186 12.73 5.35 -4.89
C LEU A 186 13.11 4.75 -6.25
N TYR A 187 13.93 3.69 -6.31
CA TYR A 187 14.40 3.11 -7.57
C TYR A 187 13.26 2.71 -8.49
N GLY A 188 12.26 1.98 -7.97
CA GLY A 188 11.13 1.52 -8.77
C GLY A 188 10.35 2.68 -9.37
N MET A 189 10.15 3.74 -8.59
CA MET A 189 9.47 4.96 -9.01
C MET A 189 10.27 5.71 -10.07
N VAL A 190 11.53 6.06 -9.78
CA VAL A 190 12.38 6.83 -10.69
C VAL A 190 12.59 6.10 -12.01
N ARG A 191 12.81 4.77 -11.98
CA ARG A 191 12.93 3.96 -13.19
C ARG A 191 11.66 4.00 -14.02
N SER A 192 10.49 3.81 -13.40
CA SER A 192 9.21 3.85 -14.11
C SER A 192 8.93 5.23 -14.71
N ASP A 193 9.28 6.29 -14.00
CA ASP A 193 9.14 7.68 -14.46
C ASP A 193 10.06 7.98 -15.65
N LEU A 194 11.34 7.56 -15.58
CA LEU A 194 12.28 7.68 -16.70
C LEU A 194 11.80 6.96 -17.97
N ILE A 195 11.20 5.77 -17.81
CA ILE A 195 10.61 5.01 -18.92
C ILE A 195 9.36 5.71 -19.45
N ALA A 196 8.48 6.18 -18.56
CA ALA A 196 7.25 6.88 -18.95
C ALA A 196 7.51 8.19 -19.69
N GLN A 197 8.58 8.91 -19.33
CA GLN A 197 9.03 10.12 -20.01
C GLN A 197 9.80 9.85 -21.31
N GLY A 198 10.04 8.58 -21.68
CA GLY A 198 10.79 8.21 -22.87
C GLY A 198 12.29 8.55 -22.79
N LEU A 199 12.83 8.72 -21.59
CA LEU A 199 14.25 9.05 -21.37
C LEU A 199 15.13 7.81 -21.28
N VAL A 200 14.52 6.69 -20.91
CA VAL A 200 15.15 5.37 -20.85
C VAL A 200 14.25 4.37 -21.55
N GLU A 201 14.83 3.57 -22.42
CA GLU A 201 14.16 2.42 -23.03
C GLU A 201 14.53 1.15 -22.27
N MET A 202 13.52 0.30 -22.05
CA MET A 202 13.70 -1.02 -21.46
C MET A 202 13.44 -2.09 -22.51
N THR A 203 14.47 -2.87 -22.82
CA THR A 203 14.38 -4.04 -23.70
C THR A 203 14.54 -5.33 -22.89
N ARG A 204 13.95 -6.43 -23.36
CA ARG A 204 14.06 -7.74 -22.71
C ARG A 204 14.92 -8.67 -23.56
N ARG A 205 16.02 -9.20 -23.00
CA ARG A 205 16.90 -10.19 -23.65
C ARG A 205 17.19 -11.32 -22.67
N ASP A 206 16.98 -12.57 -23.08
CA ASP A 206 17.33 -13.79 -22.31
C ASP A 206 16.93 -13.74 -20.82
N ARG A 207 15.70 -13.29 -20.56
CA ARG A 207 15.10 -13.09 -19.22
C ARG A 207 15.65 -11.91 -18.41
N ALA A 208 16.70 -11.22 -18.89
CA ALA A 208 17.16 -9.96 -18.34
C ALA A 208 16.37 -8.77 -18.92
N GLN A 209 16.24 -7.72 -18.11
CA GLN A 209 15.76 -6.41 -18.54
C GLN A 209 16.97 -5.51 -18.69
N ILE A 210 17.23 -5.03 -19.90
CA ILE A 210 18.33 -4.14 -20.25
C ILE A 210 17.76 -2.76 -20.49
N HIS A 211 18.35 -1.76 -19.84
CA HIS A 211 17.98 -0.37 -19.95
C HIS A 211 19.02 0.38 -20.75
N THR A 212 18.57 1.27 -21.62
CA THR A 212 19.42 2.11 -22.45
C THR A 212 18.90 3.54 -22.40
N ILE A 213 19.80 4.53 -22.27
CA ILE A 213 19.41 5.94 -22.36
C ILE A 213 19.02 6.31 -23.79
N THR A 214 17.93 7.07 -23.95
CA THR A 214 17.50 7.59 -25.25
C THR A 214 18.18 8.91 -25.56
N GLU A 215 18.01 9.43 -26.79
CA GLU A 215 18.48 10.78 -27.14
C GLU A 215 17.81 11.88 -26.28
N ALA A 216 16.52 11.72 -25.98
CA ALA A 216 15.80 12.60 -25.05
C ALA A 216 16.41 12.52 -23.64
N GLY A 217 16.77 11.31 -23.19
CA GLY A 217 17.48 11.08 -21.92
C GLY A 217 18.82 11.81 -21.85
N ARG A 218 19.63 11.73 -22.92
CA ARG A 218 20.92 12.44 -23.00
C ARG A 218 20.75 13.96 -22.97
N THR A 219 19.80 14.47 -23.77
CA THR A 219 19.47 15.90 -23.78
C THR A 219 19.04 16.39 -22.38
N ARG A 220 18.24 15.58 -21.68
CA ARG A 220 17.82 15.88 -20.30
C ARG A 220 19.00 15.87 -19.34
N LEU A 221 19.90 14.90 -19.45
CA LEU A 221 21.11 14.81 -18.62
C LEU A 221 22.02 16.03 -18.82
N ASP A 222 22.22 16.48 -20.06
CA ASP A 222 23.00 17.68 -20.36
C ASP A 222 22.37 18.95 -19.78
N ALA A 223 21.03 19.06 -19.82
CA ALA A 223 20.32 20.16 -19.19
C ALA A 223 20.52 20.17 -17.66
N LEU A 224 20.49 19.00 -17.01
CA LEU A 224 20.74 18.87 -15.57
C LEU A 224 22.19 19.26 -15.23
N ARG A 225 23.17 18.82 -16.02
CA ARG A 225 24.58 19.23 -15.86
C ARG A 225 24.78 20.74 -15.95
N LYS A 226 24.06 21.41 -16.86
CA LYS A 226 24.08 22.88 -17.01
C LYS A 226 23.42 23.60 -15.83
N GLN A 227 22.38 23.03 -15.24
CA GLN A 227 21.72 23.59 -14.05
C GLN A 227 22.61 23.51 -12.82
N ASP A 228 23.42 22.45 -12.71
CA ASP A 228 24.34 22.24 -11.59
C ASP A 228 25.73 22.87 -11.81
N ALA A 229 25.98 23.46 -12.98
CA ALA A 229 27.20 24.23 -13.20
C ALA A 229 27.19 25.40 -12.20
N PRO A 230 28.24 25.55 -11.36
CA PRO A 230 28.33 26.70 -10.47
C PRO A 230 28.19 27.95 -11.32
N ALA A 231 27.36 28.90 -10.87
CA ALA A 231 27.23 30.20 -11.52
C ALA A 231 28.62 30.83 -11.56
N ALA A 232 29.32 30.64 -12.67
CA ALA A 232 30.65 31.17 -12.87
C ALA A 232 30.51 32.69 -12.89
N GLU A 233 30.98 33.31 -11.81
CA GLU A 233 31.54 34.65 -11.76
C GLU A 233 30.71 35.74 -12.44
N THR A 234 29.71 36.24 -11.70
CA THR A 234 29.25 37.63 -11.89
C THR A 234 30.01 38.59 -10.95
N GLU A 235 31.23 38.23 -10.54
CA GLU A 235 32.16 39.11 -9.82
C GLU A 235 33.22 39.60 -10.81
N GLY A 236 32.84 40.57 -11.64
CA GLY A 236 33.72 41.17 -12.63
C GLY A 236 33.26 42.54 -13.10
N ARG A 237 32.50 43.27 -12.28
CA ARG A 237 32.13 44.67 -12.53
C ARG A 237 32.01 45.42 -11.20
N ASP A 238 33.14 45.80 -10.66
CA ASP A 238 33.31 47.14 -10.09
C ASP A 238 34.73 47.58 -10.43
N GLY A 239 34.82 48.38 -11.50
CA GLY A 239 36.05 49.03 -11.92
C GLY A 239 36.43 50.16 -10.97
N PRO A 240 37.70 50.58 -10.95
CA PRO A 240 38.14 51.69 -10.13
C PRO A 240 37.61 53.00 -10.73
N LEU A 241 36.98 53.83 -9.88
CA LEU A 241 36.86 55.27 -10.08
C LEU A 241 37.70 55.98 -9.03
#